data_AF-A0A938LYQ7-F1
#
_entry.id   AF-A0A938LYQ7-F1
#
_cell.length_a   1.000
_cell.length_b   1.000
_cell.length_c   1.000
_cell.angle_alpha   90.00
_cell.angle_beta   90.00
_cell.angle_gamma   90.00
#
_symmetry.space_group_name_H-M   'P 1'
#
loop_
_entity.id
_entity.type
_entity.pdbx_description
1 polymer ?
#
loop_
_entity_poly.entity_id
_entity_poly.type
_entity_poly.pdbx_seq_one_letter_code
_entity_poly.pdbx_strand_id
1 'polypeptide(L)'
;MPNSSFGEAVLEVSVEVDLGRDIGQRFGSLFEIRDRQGRVVAGAGFADVYNTRYRVGRDTLQFFVRPKNDDGRFTLERLPRPTDECGVYLFDLDGKVYAWGSGRERVIGSWDESARRWEGGHSDKMRSGDGKMRVGEGILEFDERGARYNDRMILSPAKEGIYHHFYYANGHLIFFQDQSSHEPKFGKLYACPWTADSGQPVDLAQAAVTPLTYPRETPFAFGQLGPTVLTCSNNGGVYAFDGRAWRTLRPANNQVSYQIYSMVNYYDRLLMAHYPSGVLYEFDGQDIKPLDGWPPVLAGVSRSAREAQTTMIYRGDLFVGVWPWAELWRRDRDEDRWISMGRLFTHPPLTDKVQHPYEQEVRELNAAQGANIVINQWGQRVASMIPLADALILSTSAKWPCAREPRLTCLTDAVYEEYGQVIRLRMPGNLAATIQPKAGPTRLTFAVATDGMAIQQDGKLLATTRLDAKLTADIQPASITWAHGVFGPLQGKLVSKSVRPACGADAP
;
A
#
# COMPACT_ATOMS: atom_id res chain seq x y z
N MET A 1 -25.57 -3.77 23.64
CA MET A 1 -26.33 -3.02 22.62
C MET A 1 -27.04 -1.87 23.32
N PRO A 2 -26.45 -0.66 23.33
CA PRO A 2 -27.22 0.48 22.82
C PRO A 2 -26.36 1.51 22.06
N ASN A 3 -27.04 2.18 21.12
CA ASN A 3 -26.62 3.32 20.28
C ASN A 3 -25.88 3.03 18.97
N SER A 4 -26.51 2.24 18.10
CA SER A 4 -26.41 2.47 16.66
C SER A 4 -27.80 2.30 16.04
N SER A 5 -28.23 3.31 15.28
CA SER A 5 -29.51 3.43 14.57
C SER A 5 -29.64 2.46 13.38
N PHE A 6 -29.13 1.24 13.53
CA PHE A 6 -29.18 0.20 12.51
C PHE A 6 -30.32 -0.77 12.81
N GLY A 7 -30.81 -1.42 11.75
CA GLY A 7 -31.88 -2.40 11.81
C GLY A 7 -31.44 -3.72 12.47
N GLU A 8 -32.13 -4.80 12.12
CA GLU A 8 -31.88 -6.13 12.69
C GLU A 8 -30.42 -6.59 12.46
N ALA A 9 -29.82 -7.23 13.47
CA ALA A 9 -28.46 -7.76 13.41
C ALA A 9 -28.40 -9.00 12.50
N VAL A 10 -27.46 -9.00 11.57
CA VAL A 10 -27.24 -10.08 10.59
C VAL A 10 -26.01 -10.91 10.95
N LEU A 11 -24.93 -10.24 11.38
CA LEU A 11 -23.67 -10.87 11.77
C LEU A 11 -23.02 -10.05 12.88
N GLU A 12 -22.51 -10.70 13.91
CA GLU A 12 -21.65 -10.10 14.92
C GLU A 12 -20.46 -11.03 15.16
N VAL A 13 -19.24 -10.52 14.99
CA VAL A 13 -18.00 -11.22 15.29
C VAL A 13 -17.27 -10.45 16.39
N SER A 14 -16.87 -11.13 17.46
CA SER A 14 -16.03 -10.55 18.51
C SER A 14 -14.75 -11.35 18.64
N VAL A 15 -13.63 -10.64 18.58
CA VAL A 15 -12.28 -11.19 18.71
C VAL A 15 -11.56 -10.44 19.80
N GLU A 16 -11.07 -11.16 20.81
CA GLU A 16 -10.07 -10.65 21.73
C GLU A 16 -8.70 -11.10 21.24
N VAL A 17 -7.86 -10.14 20.87
CA VAL A 17 -6.56 -10.39 20.23
C VAL A 17 -5.47 -9.66 21.01
N ASP A 18 -4.38 -10.38 21.25
CA ASP A 18 -3.10 -9.81 21.68
C ASP A 18 -2.18 -9.71 20.46
N LEU A 19 -1.92 -8.49 20.00
CA LEU A 19 -1.04 -8.23 18.86
C LEU A 19 0.45 -8.30 19.26
N GLY A 20 0.73 -8.59 20.54
CA GLY A 20 2.06 -8.62 21.10
C GLY A 20 2.68 -7.22 21.23
N ARG A 21 3.96 -7.21 21.57
CA ARG A 21 4.77 -5.98 21.56
C ARG A 21 4.89 -5.48 20.13
N ASP A 22 4.61 -4.19 19.90
CA ASP A 22 4.80 -3.57 18.59
C ASP A 22 6.29 -3.38 18.31
N ILE A 23 6.79 -4.21 17.40
CA ILE A 23 8.15 -4.19 16.87
C ILE A 23 8.12 -3.92 15.34
N GLY A 24 7.03 -3.35 14.81
CA GLY A 24 6.89 -3.09 13.37
C GLY A 24 6.37 -4.27 12.54
N GLN A 25 5.96 -5.36 13.19
CA GLN A 25 5.35 -6.51 12.55
C GLN A 25 4.07 -6.12 11.81
N ARG A 26 3.77 -6.84 10.74
CA ARG A 26 2.43 -6.88 10.14
C ARG A 26 1.47 -7.64 11.06
N PHE A 27 0.17 -7.36 11.03
CA PHE A 27 -0.80 -8.10 11.87
C PHE A 27 -1.55 -9.19 11.11
N GLY A 28 -1.99 -8.99 9.87
CA GLY A 28 -2.67 -10.03 9.08
C GLY A 28 -4.17 -10.19 9.38
N SER A 29 -4.73 -11.37 9.12
CA SER A 29 -6.18 -11.62 9.19
C SER A 29 -6.63 -11.99 10.61
N LEU A 30 -7.75 -11.42 11.06
CA LEU A 30 -8.42 -11.83 12.29
C LEU A 30 -9.36 -13.00 12.03
N PHE A 31 -10.14 -12.91 10.95
CA PHE A 31 -11.03 -13.97 10.48
C PHE A 31 -11.41 -13.80 9.01
N GLU A 32 -11.87 -14.89 8.40
CA GLU A 32 -12.54 -14.94 7.11
C GLU A 32 -13.76 -15.88 7.22
N ILE A 33 -14.92 -15.43 6.76
CA ILE A 33 -16.18 -16.19 6.83
C ILE A 33 -16.58 -16.60 5.43
N ARG A 34 -17.01 -17.87 5.29
CA ARG A 34 -17.50 -18.44 4.05
C ARG A 34 -18.95 -18.88 4.17
N ASP A 35 -19.69 -18.81 3.06
CA ASP A 35 -21.01 -19.42 2.94
C ASP A 35 -20.92 -20.94 2.67
N ARG A 36 -22.08 -21.60 2.53
CA ARG A 36 -22.15 -23.05 2.28
C ARG A 36 -21.58 -23.47 0.92
N GLN A 37 -21.40 -22.53 0.00
CA GLN A 37 -20.78 -22.75 -1.31
C GLN A 37 -19.27 -22.52 -1.24
N GLY A 38 -18.73 -22.15 -0.07
CA GLY A 38 -17.32 -21.88 0.12
C GLY A 38 -16.90 -20.47 -0.32
N ARG A 39 -17.83 -19.60 -0.73
CA ARG A 39 -17.53 -18.22 -1.15
C ARG A 39 -17.27 -17.35 0.08
N VAL A 40 -16.29 -16.46 0.02
CA VAL A 40 -16.01 -15.50 1.10
C VAL A 40 -17.15 -14.47 1.16
N VAL A 41 -17.79 -14.36 2.32
CA VAL A 41 -18.91 -13.42 2.55
C VAL A 41 -18.55 -12.28 3.48
N ALA A 42 -17.58 -12.46 4.36
CA ALA A 42 -17.09 -11.42 5.25
C ALA A 42 -15.66 -11.73 5.72
N GLY A 43 -14.94 -10.71 6.17
CA GLY A 43 -13.61 -10.90 6.75
C GLY A 43 -13.07 -9.62 7.37
N ALA A 44 -12.08 -9.76 8.23
CA ALA A 44 -11.41 -8.62 8.83
C ALA A 44 -9.91 -8.86 9.04
N GLY A 45 -9.11 -7.79 8.90
CA GLY A 45 -7.67 -7.84 9.10
C GLY A 45 -6.92 -6.58 8.63
N PHE A 46 -5.61 -6.70 8.58
CA PHE A 46 -4.67 -5.61 8.31
C PHE A 46 -3.81 -5.96 7.09
N ALA A 47 -3.93 -5.17 6.01
CA ALA A 47 -3.31 -5.52 4.72
C ALA A 47 -1.78 -5.39 4.70
N ASP A 48 -1.22 -4.46 5.50
CA ASP A 48 0.19 -4.06 5.49
C ASP A 48 0.80 -4.00 4.09
N VAL A 49 0.59 -2.86 3.44
CA VAL A 49 1.00 -2.65 2.05
C VAL A 49 2.06 -1.57 1.99
N TYR A 50 3.01 -1.74 1.08
CA TYR A 50 3.93 -0.70 0.69
C TYR A 50 3.70 -0.34 -0.78
N ASN A 51 3.38 0.92 -1.07
CA ASN A 51 3.07 1.44 -2.40
C ASN A 51 4.03 2.58 -2.72
N THR A 52 4.96 2.33 -3.65
CA THR A 52 5.92 3.30 -4.22
C THR A 52 6.42 4.31 -3.18
N ARG A 53 7.34 3.87 -2.31
CA ARG A 53 8.04 4.66 -1.25
C ARG A 53 7.24 4.92 0.02
N TYR A 54 5.96 4.56 0.08
CA TYR A 54 5.13 4.77 1.28
C TYR A 54 4.50 3.48 1.77
N ARG A 55 4.57 3.25 3.08
CA ARG A 55 3.85 2.19 3.76
C ARG A 55 2.46 2.70 4.14
N VAL A 56 1.44 1.90 3.87
CA VAL A 56 0.07 2.11 4.40
C VAL A 56 0.06 1.77 5.89
N GLY A 57 -0.78 2.46 6.66
CA GLY A 57 -0.90 2.28 8.11
C GLY A 57 -1.16 0.82 8.49
N ARG A 58 -0.22 0.21 9.24
CA ARG A 58 -0.33 -1.21 9.62
C ARG A 58 -1.43 -1.48 10.64
N ASP A 59 -1.87 -0.42 11.33
CA ASP A 59 -2.95 -0.36 12.31
C ASP A 59 -4.30 -0.02 11.67
N THR A 60 -4.34 0.18 10.34
CA THR A 60 -5.58 0.33 9.58
C THR A 60 -6.26 -1.04 9.41
N LEU A 61 -7.27 -1.27 10.23
CA LEU A 61 -8.14 -2.45 10.24
C LEU A 61 -9.21 -2.31 9.17
N GLN A 62 -9.32 -3.30 8.31
CA GLN A 62 -10.42 -3.42 7.35
C GLN A 62 -11.41 -4.49 7.82
N PHE A 63 -12.70 -4.20 7.70
CA PHE A 63 -13.81 -5.13 7.85
C PHE A 63 -14.65 -5.05 6.58
N PHE A 64 -14.96 -6.19 5.98
CA PHE A 64 -15.73 -6.23 4.74
C PHE A 64 -16.82 -7.29 4.76
N VAL A 65 -17.80 -7.07 3.90
CA VAL A 65 -18.82 -8.03 3.47
C VAL A 65 -18.92 -8.04 1.94
N ARG A 66 -19.19 -9.21 1.35
CA ARG A 66 -19.23 -9.38 -0.11
C ARG A 66 -20.64 -9.78 -0.59
N PRO A 67 -21.15 -9.17 -1.68
CA PRO A 67 -22.42 -9.53 -2.28
C PRO A 67 -22.32 -10.93 -2.87
N LYS A 68 -23.47 -11.60 -2.97
CA LYS A 68 -23.55 -12.91 -3.64
C LYS A 68 -23.17 -12.83 -5.12
N ASN A 69 -23.66 -11.80 -5.79
CA ASN A 69 -23.33 -11.50 -7.17
C ASN A 69 -22.62 -10.14 -7.21
N ASP A 70 -21.34 -10.13 -7.54
CA ASP A 70 -20.61 -8.89 -7.79
C ASP A 70 -20.82 -8.49 -9.26
N ASP A 71 -21.77 -7.59 -9.51
CA ASP A 71 -22.01 -7.06 -10.86
C ASP A 71 -21.00 -5.99 -11.28
N GLY A 72 -19.91 -5.82 -10.51
CA GLY A 72 -18.87 -4.85 -10.80
C GLY A 72 -19.29 -3.41 -10.50
N ARG A 73 -20.35 -3.17 -9.73
CA ARG A 73 -20.74 -1.80 -9.37
C ARG A 73 -19.70 -1.13 -8.47
N PHE A 74 -19.14 -0.04 -8.98
CA PHE A 74 -18.33 0.91 -8.22
C PHE A 74 -18.65 2.34 -8.64
N THR A 75 -18.28 3.30 -7.81
CA THR A 75 -18.32 4.72 -8.16
C THR A 75 -16.95 5.34 -8.01
N LEU A 76 -16.62 6.29 -8.89
CA LEU A 76 -15.41 7.10 -8.80
C LEU A 76 -15.81 8.56 -8.60
N GLU A 77 -15.26 9.19 -7.56
CA GLU A 77 -15.43 10.60 -7.27
C GLU A 77 -14.05 11.27 -7.30
N ARG A 78 -13.85 12.27 -8.17
CA ARG A 78 -12.64 13.10 -8.18
C ARG A 78 -12.71 14.11 -7.03
N LEU A 79 -11.77 14.05 -6.09
CA LEU A 79 -11.64 15.01 -4.99
C LEU A 79 -10.85 16.25 -5.45
N PRO A 80 -10.88 17.38 -4.72
CA PRO A 80 -9.99 18.49 -5.01
C PRO A 80 -8.53 18.05 -5.11
N ARG A 81 -7.77 18.64 -6.03
CA ARG A 81 -6.34 18.36 -6.16
C ARG A 81 -5.58 18.98 -4.97
N PRO A 82 -4.62 18.27 -4.36
CA PRO A 82 -3.79 18.82 -3.30
C PRO A 82 -2.67 19.73 -3.83
N THR A 83 -2.36 19.66 -5.12
CA THR A 83 -1.27 20.40 -5.76
C THR A 83 -1.55 20.59 -7.25
N ASP A 84 -0.97 21.63 -7.84
CA ASP A 84 -1.00 21.89 -9.27
C ASP A 84 0.03 21.04 -10.06
N GLU A 85 0.85 20.23 -9.39
CA GLU A 85 1.82 19.33 -10.03
C GLU A 85 1.18 18.17 -10.79
N CYS A 86 1.95 17.61 -11.73
CA CYS A 86 1.58 16.46 -12.56
C CYS A 86 1.59 15.12 -11.79
N GLY A 87 1.50 15.12 -10.46
CA GLY A 87 1.45 13.88 -9.68
C GLY A 87 1.39 14.08 -8.17
N VAL A 88 0.76 13.11 -7.50
CA VAL A 88 0.67 13.06 -6.04
C VAL A 88 0.74 11.62 -5.55
N TYR A 89 1.52 11.39 -4.50
CA TYR A 89 1.54 10.14 -3.76
C TYR A 89 0.78 10.33 -2.45
N LEU A 90 0.19 9.25 -1.94
CA LEU A 90 -0.56 9.26 -0.71
C LEU A 90 0.06 8.32 0.31
N PHE A 91 -0.05 8.68 1.58
CA PHE A 91 0.17 7.78 2.71
C PHE A 91 -0.88 8.05 3.79
N ASP A 92 -1.08 7.12 4.72
CA ASP A 92 -1.94 7.32 5.88
C ASP A 92 -1.15 7.26 7.19
N LEU A 93 -1.62 8.04 8.15
CA LEU A 93 -1.14 8.02 9.52
C LEU A 93 -2.31 8.40 10.43
N ASP A 94 -2.58 7.56 11.43
CA ASP A 94 -3.61 7.79 12.45
C ASP A 94 -5.01 8.06 11.87
N GLY A 95 -5.40 7.31 10.84
CA GLY A 95 -6.71 7.43 10.20
C GLY A 95 -6.87 8.68 9.32
N LYS A 96 -5.79 9.43 9.07
CA LYS A 96 -5.77 10.55 8.12
C LYS A 96 -4.97 10.17 6.87
N VAL A 97 -5.46 10.61 5.72
CA VAL A 97 -4.74 10.52 4.45
C VAL A 97 -3.95 11.80 4.22
N TYR A 98 -2.70 11.65 3.84
CA TYR A 98 -1.79 12.73 3.49
C TYR A 98 -1.41 12.65 2.02
N ALA A 99 -1.38 13.79 1.36
CA ALA A 99 -0.84 13.96 0.03
C ALA A 99 0.63 14.38 0.10
N TRP A 100 1.45 13.82 -0.78
CA TRP A 100 2.85 14.17 -0.95
C TRP A 100 3.12 14.56 -2.41
N GLY A 101 3.52 15.82 -2.62
CA GLY A 101 4.03 16.36 -3.88
C GLY A 101 5.56 16.50 -3.86
N SER A 102 6.20 16.38 -5.03
CA SER A 102 7.67 16.28 -5.10
C SER A 102 8.38 17.52 -5.64
N GLY A 103 7.64 18.48 -6.21
CA GLY A 103 8.21 19.70 -6.76
C GLY A 103 8.42 20.79 -5.72
N ARG A 104 8.48 22.03 -6.20
CA ARG A 104 9.12 23.17 -5.48
C ARG A 104 8.46 23.51 -4.15
N GLU A 105 7.16 23.24 -4.01
CA GLU A 105 6.39 23.61 -2.83
C GLU A 105 6.26 22.48 -1.80
N ARG A 106 6.68 21.25 -2.14
CA ARG A 106 6.58 20.02 -1.32
C ARG A 106 5.36 20.05 -0.39
N VAL A 107 4.20 19.88 -0.99
CA VAL A 107 2.94 19.92 -0.25
C VAL A 107 2.81 18.62 0.53
N ILE A 108 2.72 18.75 1.84
CA ILE A 108 2.14 17.74 2.73
C ILE A 108 0.85 18.33 3.27
N GLY A 109 -0.27 17.87 2.73
CA GLY A 109 -1.60 18.24 3.17
C GLY A 109 -2.35 17.00 3.62
N SER A 110 -3.11 17.09 4.71
CA SER A 110 -4.02 16.03 5.14
C SER A 110 -5.43 16.27 4.58
N TRP A 111 -6.13 15.22 4.19
CA TRP A 111 -7.52 15.31 3.76
C TRP A 111 -8.46 15.52 4.95
N ASP A 112 -9.26 16.59 4.90
CA ASP A 112 -10.39 16.80 5.82
C ASP A 112 -11.69 16.39 5.11
N GLU A 113 -12.30 15.31 5.58
CA GLU A 113 -13.56 14.78 5.06
C GLU A 113 -14.72 15.77 5.25
N SER A 114 -14.76 16.47 6.38
CA SER A 114 -15.86 17.35 6.75
C SER A 114 -15.86 18.63 5.94
N ALA A 115 -14.68 19.23 5.76
CA ALA A 115 -14.49 20.43 4.95
C ALA A 115 -14.32 20.13 3.45
N ARG A 116 -14.17 18.85 3.09
CA ARG A 116 -13.93 18.36 1.72
C ARG A 116 -12.77 19.10 1.04
N ARG A 117 -11.68 19.31 1.77
CA ARG A 117 -10.49 20.03 1.30
C ARG A 117 -9.22 19.43 1.91
N TRP A 118 -8.09 19.75 1.30
CA TRP A 118 -6.78 19.48 1.88
C TRP A 118 -6.43 20.57 2.88
N GLU A 119 -6.05 20.17 4.10
CA GLU A 119 -5.61 21.04 5.17
C GLU A 119 -4.10 20.90 5.40
N GLY A 120 -3.46 22.01 5.73
CA GLY A 120 -2.00 22.11 5.68
C GLY A 120 -1.52 22.35 4.25
N GLY A 121 -0.33 22.92 4.12
CA GLY A 121 0.15 23.38 2.82
C GLY A 121 1.66 23.56 2.72
N HIS A 122 2.35 23.87 3.82
CA HIS A 122 3.80 24.00 3.80
C HIS A 122 4.41 23.56 5.12
N SER A 123 5.60 22.97 5.00
CA SER A 123 6.48 22.46 6.07
C SER A 123 6.15 21.08 6.64
N ASP A 124 6.65 20.06 5.96
CA ASP A 124 7.60 19.12 6.56
C ASP A 124 8.54 18.61 5.46
N LYS A 125 9.85 18.55 5.74
CA LYS A 125 10.92 18.28 4.74
C LYS A 125 10.95 16.82 4.25
N MET A 126 9.83 16.09 4.27
CA MET A 126 9.76 14.68 3.92
C MET A 126 10.13 14.49 2.44
N ARG A 127 11.25 13.83 2.20
CA ARG A 127 11.71 13.42 0.88
C ARG A 127 11.09 12.08 0.50
N SER A 128 11.37 11.69 -0.74
CA SER A 128 11.18 10.32 -1.18
C SER A 128 11.87 9.31 -0.26
N GLY A 129 11.12 8.34 0.26
CA GLY A 129 11.67 7.28 1.13
C GLY A 129 11.88 7.72 2.58
N ASP A 130 11.56 8.98 2.90
CA ASP A 130 11.31 9.43 4.26
C ASP A 130 9.88 9.01 4.65
N GLY A 131 9.57 9.02 5.94
CA GLY A 131 8.26 8.60 6.39
C GLY A 131 8.06 8.70 7.89
N LYS A 132 6.81 8.48 8.28
CA LYS A 132 6.37 8.40 9.66
C LYS A 132 5.54 7.13 9.82
N MET A 133 5.64 6.49 10.97
CA MET A 133 4.78 5.38 11.32
C MET A 133 4.58 5.28 12.83
N ARG A 134 3.40 4.83 13.24
CA ARG A 134 3.11 4.47 14.63
C ARG A 134 3.99 3.29 15.05
N VAL A 135 4.59 3.32 16.23
CA VAL A 135 5.26 2.17 16.89
C VAL A 135 4.92 2.21 18.37
N GLY A 136 4.10 1.26 18.83
CA GLY A 136 3.50 1.32 20.17
C GLY A 136 2.67 2.59 20.32
N GLU A 137 2.91 3.35 21.38
CA GLU A 137 2.21 4.61 21.63
C GLU A 137 2.84 5.81 20.89
N GLY A 138 4.05 5.67 20.36
CA GLY A 138 4.80 6.78 19.76
C GLY A 138 4.88 6.77 18.23
N ILE A 139 5.44 7.83 17.69
CA ILE A 139 5.71 7.99 16.26
C ILE A 139 7.21 7.82 15.99
N LEU A 140 7.53 6.88 15.10
CA LEU A 140 8.84 6.75 14.50
C LEU A 140 8.86 7.58 13.21
N GLU A 141 9.76 8.56 13.16
CA GLU A 141 10.00 9.41 11.99
C GLU A 141 11.41 9.16 11.46
N PHE A 142 11.56 9.13 10.16
CA PHE A 142 12.87 8.95 9.52
C PHE A 142 13.00 9.84 8.29
N ASP A 143 14.19 10.42 8.15
CA ASP A 143 14.60 11.28 7.04
C ASP A 143 16.11 11.17 6.78
N GLU A 144 16.63 11.94 5.83
CA GLU A 144 18.08 11.98 5.53
C GLU A 144 18.96 12.38 6.74
N ARG A 145 18.36 12.99 7.77
CA ARG A 145 19.03 13.43 9.00
C ARG A 145 18.97 12.35 10.09
N GLY A 146 18.50 11.15 9.76
CA GLY A 146 18.45 10.00 10.65
C GLY A 146 17.03 9.59 11.06
N ALA A 147 16.88 9.04 12.25
CA ALA A 147 15.59 8.58 12.77
C ALA A 147 15.31 9.09 14.18
N ARG A 148 14.05 9.45 14.45
CA ARG A 148 13.55 9.94 15.73
C ARG A 148 12.35 9.11 16.18
N TYR A 149 12.22 8.87 17.48
CA TYR A 149 11.04 8.29 18.09
C TYR A 149 10.51 9.24 19.17
N ASN A 150 9.30 9.77 18.99
CA ASN A 150 8.74 10.87 19.82
C ASN A 150 9.75 12.01 20.01
N ASP A 151 10.23 12.58 18.90
CA ASP A 151 11.25 13.65 18.83
C ASP A 151 12.66 13.30 19.34
N ARG A 152 12.82 12.19 20.07
CA ARG A 152 14.14 11.72 20.51
C ARG A 152 14.90 11.11 19.33
N MET A 153 16.06 11.68 19.02
CA MET A 153 16.98 11.10 18.03
C MET A 153 17.41 9.69 18.47
N ILE A 154 17.12 8.68 17.65
CA ILE A 154 17.55 7.29 17.87
C ILE A 154 18.66 6.89 16.88
N LEU A 155 18.75 7.53 15.72
CA LEU A 155 19.83 7.33 14.76
C LEU A 155 20.26 8.71 14.28
N SER A 156 21.47 9.14 14.64
CA SER A 156 22.05 10.39 14.16
C SER A 156 22.30 10.35 12.64
N PRO A 157 22.48 11.52 11.98
CA PRO A 157 22.89 11.55 10.58
C PRO A 157 24.14 10.69 10.31
N ALA A 158 24.24 10.15 9.10
CA ALA A 158 25.38 9.36 8.70
C ALA A 158 26.68 10.17 8.84
N LYS A 159 27.72 9.56 9.43
CA LYS A 159 29.06 10.16 9.48
C LYS A 159 29.68 10.31 8.09
N GLU A 160 29.25 9.46 7.17
CA GLU A 160 29.66 9.43 5.77
C GLU A 160 28.43 9.27 4.88
N GLY A 161 28.32 10.10 3.84
CA GLY A 161 27.22 10.01 2.88
C GLY A 161 25.85 10.31 3.48
N ILE A 162 24.81 9.58 3.07
CA ILE A 162 23.42 9.80 3.50
C ILE A 162 22.69 8.48 3.77
N TYR A 163 21.79 8.49 4.76
CA TYR A 163 20.79 7.43 4.91
C TYR A 163 19.53 7.78 4.12
N HIS A 164 18.87 6.76 3.55
CA HIS A 164 17.64 6.94 2.79
C HIS A 164 16.79 5.66 2.76
N HIS A 165 15.50 5.82 2.41
CA HIS A 165 14.55 4.74 2.19
C HIS A 165 14.48 3.76 3.36
N PHE A 166 13.93 4.27 4.46
CA PHE A 166 13.82 3.53 5.71
C PHE A 166 12.61 2.60 5.73
N TYR A 167 12.71 1.57 6.55
CA TYR A 167 11.65 0.66 6.90
C TYR A 167 11.84 0.16 8.34
N TYR A 168 10.75 -0.04 9.07
CA TYR A 168 10.81 -0.62 10.42
C TYR A 168 9.92 -1.85 10.51
N ALA A 169 10.53 -2.97 10.86
CA ALA A 169 9.88 -4.27 10.90
C ALA A 169 10.63 -5.22 11.82
N ASN A 170 9.88 -6.08 12.51
CA ASN A 170 10.41 -7.17 13.34
C ASN A 170 11.57 -6.76 14.28
N GLY A 171 11.48 -5.57 14.87
CA GLY A 171 12.46 -5.05 15.83
C GLY A 171 13.73 -4.52 15.18
N HIS A 172 13.69 -4.19 13.89
CA HIS A 172 14.84 -3.71 13.14
C HIS A 172 14.52 -2.44 12.36
N LEU A 173 15.37 -1.43 12.51
CA LEU A 173 15.41 -0.27 11.64
C LEU A 173 16.27 -0.60 10.42
N ILE A 174 15.65 -0.61 9.25
CA ILE A 174 16.24 -1.01 7.97
C ILE A 174 16.36 0.23 7.10
N PHE A 175 17.49 0.43 6.44
CA PHE A 175 17.72 1.58 5.57
C PHE A 175 18.89 1.36 4.61
N PHE A 176 18.88 2.13 3.53
CA PHE A 176 19.99 2.22 2.59
C PHE A 176 20.93 3.36 3.02
N GLN A 177 22.21 3.19 2.76
CA GLN A 177 23.22 4.24 2.90
C GLN A 177 23.99 4.36 1.58
N ASP A 178 24.03 5.56 1.00
CA ASP A 178 24.98 5.90 -0.04
C ASP A 178 26.28 6.40 0.60
N GLN A 179 27.42 5.80 0.27
CA GLN A 179 28.74 6.25 0.76
C GLN A 179 29.33 7.35 -0.12
N SER A 180 30.10 8.28 0.45
CA SER A 180 30.64 9.45 -0.27
C SER A 180 32.15 9.45 -0.44
N SER A 181 32.90 8.64 0.33
CA SER A 181 34.36 8.73 0.45
C SER A 181 35.15 7.71 -0.38
N HIS A 182 34.48 6.76 -1.04
CA HIS A 182 35.11 5.73 -1.86
C HIS A 182 34.60 5.76 -3.30
N GLU A 183 35.48 5.48 -4.27
CA GLU A 183 35.13 5.30 -5.69
C GLU A 183 35.35 3.83 -6.08
N PRO A 184 34.33 3.11 -6.60
CA PRO A 184 32.95 3.56 -6.79
C PRO A 184 32.22 3.76 -5.45
N LYS A 185 31.33 4.75 -5.40
CA LYS A 185 30.44 5.03 -4.26
C LYS A 185 29.38 3.94 -4.10
N PHE A 186 29.78 2.76 -3.65
CA PHE A 186 28.84 1.68 -3.36
C PHE A 186 28.03 2.01 -2.12
N GLY A 187 26.75 1.63 -2.15
CA GLY A 187 25.88 1.75 -1.00
C GLY A 187 25.92 0.51 -0.12
N LYS A 188 25.26 0.59 1.02
CA LYS A 188 25.06 -0.51 1.96
C LYS A 188 23.59 -0.57 2.36
N LEU A 189 23.10 -1.77 2.61
CA LEU A 189 21.78 -2.00 3.19
C LEU A 189 21.97 -2.50 4.63
N TYR A 190 21.41 -1.75 5.57
CA TYR A 190 21.50 -1.99 7.01
C TYR A 190 20.20 -2.58 7.53
N ALA A 191 20.29 -3.50 8.50
CA ALA A 191 19.24 -3.85 9.43
C ALA A 191 19.79 -3.74 10.86
N CYS A 192 19.35 -2.73 11.60
CA CYS A 192 19.85 -2.45 12.94
C CYS A 192 18.80 -2.85 13.99
N PRO A 193 19.13 -3.70 14.98
CA PRO A 193 18.22 -4.02 16.07
C PRO A 193 17.82 -2.74 16.83
N TRP A 194 16.51 -2.52 16.97
CA TRP A 194 15.97 -1.41 17.76
C TRP A 194 14.49 -1.63 18.10
N THR A 195 14.11 -1.26 19.31
CA THR A 195 12.71 -1.27 19.78
C THR A 195 12.41 -0.01 20.59
N ALA A 196 11.14 0.42 20.58
CA ALA A 196 10.70 1.65 21.23
C ALA A 196 11.01 1.71 22.75
N ASP A 197 10.94 0.57 23.43
CA ASP A 197 11.16 0.39 24.87
C ASP A 197 12.63 0.12 25.25
N SER A 198 13.53 -0.08 24.29
CA SER A 198 14.97 -0.25 24.57
C SER A 198 15.56 0.96 25.31
N GLY A 199 14.97 2.14 25.13
CA GLY A 199 15.48 3.40 25.68
C GLY A 199 16.79 3.88 25.04
N GLN A 200 17.46 3.04 24.25
CA GLN A 200 18.78 3.32 23.67
C GLN A 200 18.68 3.78 22.21
N PRO A 201 19.66 4.57 21.73
CA PRO A 201 19.87 4.80 20.32
C PRO A 201 20.20 3.51 19.56
N VAL A 202 20.04 3.54 18.24
CA VAL A 202 20.47 2.52 17.29
C VAL A 202 22.00 2.38 17.36
N ASP A 203 22.47 1.16 17.60
CA ASP A 203 23.89 0.81 17.55
C ASP A 203 24.25 0.18 16.19
N LEU A 204 24.95 0.95 15.36
CA LEU A 204 25.39 0.49 14.03
C LEU A 204 26.40 -0.67 14.10
N ALA A 205 27.08 -0.89 15.23
CA ALA A 205 28.00 -2.02 15.40
C ALA A 205 27.25 -3.37 15.48
N GLN A 206 25.95 -3.34 15.80
CA GLN A 206 25.08 -4.51 15.87
C GLN A 206 24.29 -4.74 14.57
N ALA A 207 24.52 -3.91 13.55
CA ALA A 207 23.77 -4.02 12.30
C ALA A 207 24.16 -5.25 11.48
N ALA A 208 23.16 -5.94 10.94
CA ALA A 208 23.37 -6.82 9.79
C ALA A 208 23.50 -5.95 8.54
N VAL A 209 24.62 -6.08 7.83
CA VAL A 209 24.94 -5.22 6.68
C VAL A 209 25.22 -6.08 5.45
N THR A 210 24.65 -5.69 4.32
CA THR A 210 25.02 -6.25 3.01
C THR A 210 25.48 -5.13 2.07
N PRO A 211 26.61 -5.30 1.36
CA PRO A 211 27.05 -4.32 0.37
C PRO A 211 26.14 -4.34 -0.86
N LEU A 212 25.86 -3.17 -1.42
CA LEU A 212 25.16 -3.04 -2.70
C LEU A 212 26.17 -3.17 -3.85
N THR A 213 25.71 -3.70 -4.97
CA THR A 213 26.56 -4.02 -6.12
C THR A 213 26.85 -2.80 -6.98
N TYR A 214 25.95 -1.82 -7.02
CA TYR A 214 26.08 -0.62 -7.83
C TYR A 214 25.84 0.67 -7.02
N PRO A 215 26.46 1.79 -7.41
CA PRO A 215 26.15 3.09 -6.83
C PRO A 215 24.69 3.48 -7.02
N ARG A 216 24.10 4.13 -6.00
CA ARG A 216 22.72 4.66 -6.01
C ARG A 216 21.64 3.60 -6.22
N GLU A 217 21.90 2.37 -5.77
CA GLU A 217 20.85 1.37 -5.64
C GLU A 217 19.78 1.86 -4.66
N THR A 218 18.55 2.00 -5.15
CA THR A 218 17.43 2.60 -4.41
C THR A 218 16.20 1.70 -4.49
N PRO A 219 15.53 1.39 -3.38
CA PRO A 219 14.30 0.60 -3.41
C PRO A 219 13.06 1.47 -3.69
N PHE A 220 11.98 0.85 -4.16
CA PHE A 220 10.65 1.48 -4.21
C PHE A 220 9.63 0.81 -3.29
N ALA A 221 9.93 -0.38 -2.78
CA ALA A 221 9.06 -1.08 -1.83
C ALA A 221 9.85 -1.92 -0.82
N PHE A 222 9.23 -2.10 0.34
CA PHE A 222 9.57 -3.10 1.34
C PHE A 222 8.35 -3.98 1.62
N GLY A 223 8.57 -5.20 2.07
CA GLY A 223 7.50 -6.13 2.46
C GLY A 223 7.94 -7.07 3.56
N GLN A 224 6.98 -7.73 4.19
CA GLN A 224 7.21 -8.74 5.22
C GLN A 224 6.45 -10.01 4.90
N LEU A 225 7.10 -11.16 5.01
CA LEU A 225 6.45 -12.47 5.06
C LEU A 225 6.92 -13.21 6.32
N GLY A 226 6.04 -13.27 7.32
CA GLY A 226 6.41 -13.73 8.66
C GLY A 226 7.58 -12.91 9.22
N PRO A 227 8.67 -13.54 9.69
CA PRO A 227 9.83 -12.81 10.23
C PRO A 227 10.72 -12.18 9.15
N THR A 228 10.54 -12.56 7.87
CA THR A 228 11.42 -12.13 6.79
C THR A 228 11.00 -10.79 6.22
N VAL A 229 11.93 -9.83 6.19
CA VAL A 229 11.78 -8.56 5.47
C VAL A 229 12.37 -8.70 4.07
N LEU A 230 11.69 -8.16 3.06
CA LEU A 230 12.13 -8.19 1.67
C LEU A 230 12.20 -6.77 1.09
N THR A 231 13.19 -6.51 0.25
CA THR A 231 13.25 -5.30 -0.60
C THR A 231 13.91 -5.59 -1.93
N CYS A 232 13.67 -4.74 -2.93
CA CYS A 232 14.30 -4.80 -4.23
C CYS A 232 14.83 -3.43 -4.66
N SER A 233 16.09 -3.36 -5.07
CA SER A 233 16.68 -2.15 -5.63
C SER A 233 16.22 -1.90 -7.07
N ASN A 234 16.38 -0.66 -7.53
CA ASN A 234 16.11 -0.24 -8.91
C ASN A 234 16.98 -0.96 -9.98
N ASN A 235 18.06 -1.60 -9.56
CA ASN A 235 18.94 -2.43 -10.39
C ASN A 235 18.65 -3.94 -10.24
N GLY A 236 17.59 -4.30 -9.52
CA GLY A 236 17.10 -5.66 -9.41
C GLY A 236 17.76 -6.54 -8.36
N GLY A 237 18.56 -5.97 -7.46
CA GLY A 237 19.02 -6.70 -6.28
C GLY A 237 17.82 -6.99 -5.40
N VAL A 238 17.52 -8.27 -5.15
CA VAL A 238 16.44 -8.68 -4.22
C VAL A 238 17.07 -9.22 -2.95
N TYR A 239 16.79 -8.55 -1.83
CA TYR A 239 17.42 -8.79 -0.54
C TYR A 239 16.37 -9.22 0.49
N ALA A 240 16.59 -10.36 1.13
CA ALA A 240 15.77 -10.90 2.20
C ALA A 240 16.53 -10.88 3.52
N PHE A 241 15.97 -10.29 4.56
CA PHE A 241 16.51 -10.29 5.91
C PHE A 241 15.67 -11.20 6.80
N ASP A 242 16.29 -12.22 7.40
CA ASP A 242 15.61 -13.24 8.21
C ASP A 242 15.52 -12.89 9.72
N GLY A 243 15.92 -11.67 10.09
CA GLY A 243 16.07 -11.25 11.49
C GLY A 243 17.50 -11.36 12.02
N ARG A 244 18.43 -11.94 11.25
CA ARG A 244 19.85 -12.09 11.63
C ARG A 244 20.80 -11.70 10.50
N ALA A 245 20.53 -12.13 9.28
CA ALA A 245 21.41 -11.91 8.14
C ALA A 245 20.63 -11.59 6.87
N TRP A 246 21.31 -10.90 5.96
CA TRP A 246 20.82 -10.65 4.61
C TRP A 246 21.16 -11.83 3.69
N ARG A 247 20.17 -12.27 2.92
CA ARG A 247 20.30 -13.20 1.79
C ARG A 247 19.95 -12.47 0.50
N THR A 248 20.81 -12.58 -0.51
CA THR A 248 20.53 -12.07 -1.85
C THR A 248 19.79 -13.16 -2.64
N LEU A 249 18.51 -12.95 -2.94
CA LEU A 249 17.69 -13.88 -3.74
C LEU A 249 17.96 -13.70 -5.24
N ARG A 250 18.25 -12.46 -5.64
CA ARG A 250 18.60 -12.10 -7.01
C ARG A 250 19.72 -11.06 -6.96
N PRO A 251 20.87 -11.29 -7.60
CA PRO A 251 21.91 -10.27 -7.69
C PRO A 251 21.42 -9.09 -8.54
N ALA A 252 21.87 -7.89 -8.19
CA ALA A 252 21.61 -6.72 -9.02
C ALA A 252 22.28 -6.86 -10.38
N ASN A 253 21.66 -6.30 -11.41
CA ASN A 253 22.22 -6.20 -12.76
C ASN A 253 21.76 -4.88 -13.39
N ASN A 254 22.65 -3.90 -13.50
CA ASN A 254 22.35 -2.58 -14.03
C ASN A 254 22.17 -2.53 -15.57
N GLN A 255 22.32 -3.68 -16.26
CA GLN A 255 22.07 -3.79 -17.70
C GLN A 255 20.60 -4.11 -18.02
N VAL A 256 19.82 -4.51 -17.02
CA VAL A 256 18.39 -4.84 -17.17
C VAL A 256 17.56 -4.11 -16.13
N SER A 257 16.38 -3.66 -16.53
CA SER A 257 15.41 -3.16 -15.56
C SER A 257 14.79 -4.33 -14.80
N TYR A 258 14.79 -4.25 -13.47
CA TYR A 258 14.07 -5.15 -12.58
C TYR A 258 13.77 -4.36 -11.31
N GLN A 259 12.52 -3.99 -11.10
CA GLN A 259 12.13 -3.08 -10.01
C GLN A 259 10.82 -3.56 -9.40
N ILE A 260 10.67 -3.41 -8.09
CA ILE A 260 9.45 -3.72 -7.37
C ILE A 260 8.89 -2.45 -6.75
N TYR A 261 7.69 -2.07 -7.17
CA TYR A 261 7.04 -0.82 -6.78
C TYR A 261 6.02 -0.97 -5.67
N SER A 262 5.53 -2.19 -5.44
CA SER A 262 4.60 -2.47 -4.34
C SER A 262 4.78 -3.87 -3.80
N MET A 263 4.47 -4.05 -2.52
CA MET A 263 4.40 -5.37 -1.89
C MET A 263 3.16 -5.46 -0.99
N VAL A 264 2.42 -6.57 -1.10
CA VAL A 264 1.22 -6.86 -0.30
C VAL A 264 1.19 -8.33 0.08
N ASN A 265 0.80 -8.63 1.32
CA ASN A 265 0.51 -10.00 1.69
C ASN A 265 -0.87 -10.39 1.17
N TYR A 266 -0.93 -11.51 0.48
CA TYR A 266 -2.17 -12.07 -0.03
C TYR A 266 -2.20 -13.55 0.34
N TYR A 267 -2.98 -13.86 1.38
CA TYR A 267 -2.99 -15.18 2.02
C TYR A 267 -1.59 -15.62 2.50
N ASP A 268 -1.05 -16.72 1.97
CA ASP A 268 0.20 -17.36 2.37
C ASP A 268 1.44 -16.77 1.68
N ARG A 269 1.27 -15.74 0.83
CA ARG A 269 2.35 -15.23 -0.03
C ARG A 269 2.50 -13.72 0.10
N LEU A 270 3.73 -13.26 -0.15
CA LEU A 270 4.00 -11.85 -0.39
C LEU A 270 4.01 -11.61 -1.90
N LEU A 271 3.04 -10.84 -2.39
CA LEU A 271 2.99 -10.43 -3.80
C LEU A 271 3.82 -9.16 -4.00
N MET A 272 4.52 -9.10 -5.12
CA MET A 272 5.51 -8.07 -5.46
C MET A 272 5.19 -7.51 -6.85
N ALA A 273 4.86 -6.23 -6.93
CA ALA A 273 4.44 -5.58 -8.17
C ALA A 273 5.65 -5.14 -9.01
N HIS A 274 5.83 -5.78 -10.17
CA HIS A 274 7.09 -5.74 -10.91
C HIS A 274 7.05 -4.86 -12.18
N TYR A 275 8.19 -4.23 -12.45
CA TYR A 275 8.57 -3.61 -13.72
C TYR A 275 9.85 -4.28 -14.26
N PRO A 276 9.93 -4.59 -15.57
CA PRO A 276 9.10 -4.07 -16.67
C PRO A 276 7.99 -5.00 -17.19
N SER A 277 7.72 -6.12 -16.53
CA SER A 277 6.70 -7.07 -17.01
C SER A 277 5.26 -6.60 -16.79
N GLY A 278 5.03 -5.74 -15.79
CA GLY A 278 3.68 -5.37 -15.36
C GLY A 278 2.90 -6.48 -14.70
N VAL A 279 3.58 -7.57 -14.30
CA VAL A 279 2.96 -8.65 -13.53
C VAL A 279 3.38 -8.60 -12.06
N LEU A 280 2.67 -9.35 -11.23
CA LEU A 280 3.02 -9.65 -9.87
C LEU A 280 4.01 -10.82 -9.85
N TYR A 281 4.93 -10.78 -8.90
CA TYR A 281 5.74 -11.91 -8.49
C TYR A 281 5.24 -12.36 -7.12
N GLU A 282 5.44 -13.62 -6.79
CA GLU A 282 5.25 -14.13 -5.44
C GLU A 282 6.59 -14.40 -4.79
N PHE A 283 6.67 -14.13 -3.49
CA PHE A 283 7.69 -14.66 -2.60
C PHE A 283 7.01 -15.63 -1.62
N ASP A 284 7.48 -16.88 -1.61
CA ASP A 284 6.95 -17.99 -0.79
C ASP A 284 7.72 -18.19 0.53
N GLY A 285 8.68 -17.30 0.82
CA GLY A 285 9.61 -17.42 1.95
C GLY A 285 10.98 -17.94 1.54
N GLN A 286 11.09 -18.58 0.37
CA GLN A 286 12.34 -19.13 -0.13
C GLN A 286 12.77 -18.46 -1.43
N ASP A 287 11.89 -18.46 -2.42
CA ASP A 287 12.17 -18.05 -3.80
C ASP A 287 11.17 -16.99 -4.29
N ILE A 288 11.54 -16.31 -5.38
CA ILE A 288 10.67 -15.37 -6.10
C ILE A 288 10.28 -15.92 -7.46
N LYS A 289 8.99 -15.88 -7.80
CA LYS A 289 8.46 -16.43 -9.07
C LYS A 289 7.45 -15.46 -9.70
N PRO A 290 7.47 -15.26 -11.02
CA PRO A 290 6.44 -14.47 -11.69
C PRO A 290 5.08 -15.18 -11.64
N LEU A 291 4.01 -14.41 -11.51
CA LEU A 291 2.63 -14.87 -11.68
C LEU A 291 2.16 -14.46 -13.09
N ASP A 292 2.20 -15.41 -14.01
CA ASP A 292 1.89 -15.16 -15.42
C ASP A 292 0.48 -14.60 -15.59
N GLY A 293 0.40 -13.42 -16.23
CA GLY A 293 -0.86 -12.75 -16.51
C GLY A 293 -1.56 -12.11 -15.30
N TRP A 294 -0.85 -11.89 -14.19
CA TRP A 294 -1.41 -11.23 -13.00
C TRP A 294 -0.84 -9.83 -12.82
N PRO A 295 -1.58 -8.74 -13.04
CA PRO A 295 -2.86 -8.68 -13.73
C PRO A 295 -2.71 -8.85 -15.26
N PRO A 296 -3.82 -9.08 -15.98
CA PRO A 296 -3.84 -9.12 -17.43
C PRO A 296 -3.36 -7.80 -18.06
N VAL A 297 -3.13 -7.83 -19.37
CA VAL A 297 -2.84 -6.63 -20.16
C VAL A 297 -4.15 -6.03 -20.66
N LEU A 298 -4.33 -4.72 -20.47
CA LEU A 298 -5.47 -4.01 -21.04
C LEU A 298 -5.52 -4.17 -22.57
N ALA A 299 -6.71 -4.40 -23.12
CA ALA A 299 -6.85 -4.54 -24.56
C ALA A 299 -6.44 -3.24 -25.28
N GLY A 300 -5.67 -3.36 -26.36
CA GLY A 300 -5.25 -2.22 -27.17
C GLY A 300 -4.04 -1.43 -26.65
N VAL A 301 -3.28 -1.96 -25.68
CA VAL A 301 -1.99 -1.36 -25.25
C VAL A 301 -0.79 -2.27 -25.50
N SER A 302 0.39 -1.67 -25.61
CA SER A 302 1.65 -2.41 -25.74
C SER A 302 1.98 -3.25 -24.49
N ARG A 303 2.60 -4.41 -24.71
CA ARG A 303 3.12 -5.30 -23.65
C ARG A 303 4.58 -5.04 -23.29
N SER A 304 5.28 -4.19 -24.04
CA SER A 304 6.74 -4.13 -24.03
C SER A 304 7.35 -3.55 -22.76
N ALA A 305 6.63 -2.66 -22.06
CA ALA A 305 7.07 -2.07 -20.79
C ALA A 305 5.85 -1.71 -19.94
N ARG A 306 5.65 -2.46 -18.86
CA ARG A 306 4.55 -2.25 -17.90
C ARG A 306 5.10 -2.30 -16.48
N GLU A 307 4.48 -1.54 -15.60
CA GLU A 307 4.85 -1.47 -14.18
C GLU A 307 3.58 -1.76 -13.38
N ALA A 308 3.49 -2.95 -12.78
CA ALA A 308 2.53 -3.17 -11.72
C ALA A 308 3.03 -2.32 -10.55
N GLN A 309 2.28 -1.29 -10.20
CA GLN A 309 2.82 -0.16 -9.45
C GLN A 309 2.30 -0.12 -8.02
N THR A 310 1.00 -0.28 -7.86
CA THR A 310 0.34 -0.27 -6.55
C THR A 310 -0.46 -1.53 -6.38
N THR A 311 -0.57 -1.98 -5.15
CA THR A 311 -1.48 -3.04 -4.76
C THR A 311 -2.30 -2.62 -3.54
N MET A 312 -3.45 -3.25 -3.32
CA MET A 312 -4.22 -3.12 -2.09
C MET A 312 -5.19 -4.29 -1.95
N ILE A 313 -5.53 -4.67 -0.72
CA ILE A 313 -6.74 -5.46 -0.47
C ILE A 313 -7.85 -4.48 -0.11
N TYR A 314 -8.96 -4.53 -0.84
CA TYR A 314 -10.15 -3.71 -0.55
C TYR A 314 -11.38 -4.59 -0.73
N ARG A 315 -12.27 -4.59 0.28
CA ARG A 315 -13.47 -5.45 0.31
C ARG A 315 -13.17 -6.96 0.13
N GLY A 316 -11.98 -7.40 0.54
CA GLY A 316 -11.54 -8.80 0.40
C GLY A 316 -11.00 -9.19 -0.98
N ASP A 317 -10.97 -8.27 -1.94
CA ASP A 317 -10.42 -8.49 -3.27
C ASP A 317 -9.03 -7.84 -3.40
N LEU A 318 -8.18 -8.39 -4.28
CA LEU A 318 -6.88 -7.80 -4.60
C LEU A 318 -7.02 -6.76 -5.72
N PHE A 319 -6.51 -5.56 -5.49
CA PHE A 319 -6.45 -4.48 -6.46
C PHE A 319 -5.01 -4.26 -6.93
N VAL A 320 -4.83 -3.97 -8.22
CA VAL A 320 -3.54 -3.64 -8.82
C VAL A 320 -3.68 -2.45 -9.75
N GLY A 321 -2.83 -1.44 -9.54
CA GLY A 321 -2.64 -0.32 -10.45
C GLY A 321 -1.47 -0.59 -11.40
N VAL A 322 -1.65 -0.34 -12.71
CA VAL A 322 -0.62 -0.63 -13.71
C VAL A 322 -0.31 0.59 -14.59
N TRP A 323 0.96 0.96 -14.64
CA TRP A 323 1.52 1.94 -15.56
C TRP A 323 1.97 1.24 -16.87
N PRO A 324 1.91 1.88 -18.06
CA PRO A 324 1.86 3.32 -18.31
C PRO A 324 0.50 3.94 -18.63
N TRP A 325 -0.59 3.19 -18.50
CA TRP A 325 -1.94 3.66 -18.86
C TRP A 325 -2.86 3.87 -17.66
N ALA A 326 -2.31 3.86 -16.44
CA ALA A 326 -3.04 3.92 -15.17
C ALA A 326 -4.24 2.96 -15.12
N GLU A 327 -4.00 1.72 -15.56
CA GLU A 327 -4.99 0.64 -15.53
C GLU A 327 -5.31 0.29 -14.08
N LEU A 328 -6.58 0.02 -13.78
CA LEU A 328 -7.02 -0.49 -12.50
C LEU A 328 -7.63 -1.87 -12.68
N TRP A 329 -7.07 -2.86 -11.97
CA TRP A 329 -7.50 -4.25 -12.01
C TRP A 329 -7.96 -4.69 -10.63
N ARG A 330 -9.08 -5.43 -10.59
CA ARG A 330 -9.57 -6.12 -9.40
C ARG A 330 -9.51 -7.62 -9.65
N ARG A 331 -9.07 -8.39 -8.67
CA ARG A 331 -9.13 -9.85 -8.69
C ARG A 331 -10.17 -10.34 -7.71
N ASP A 332 -11.22 -10.93 -8.24
CA ASP A 332 -12.17 -11.72 -7.47
C ASP A 332 -11.57 -13.11 -7.24
N ARG A 333 -11.34 -13.47 -5.98
CA ARG A 333 -10.76 -14.77 -5.65
C ARG A 333 -11.71 -15.92 -5.91
N ASP A 334 -12.97 -15.77 -5.54
CA ASP A 334 -13.92 -16.90 -5.56
C ASP A 334 -14.29 -17.27 -7.00
N GLU A 335 -14.27 -16.30 -7.90
CA GLU A 335 -14.40 -16.53 -9.34
C GLU A 335 -13.06 -16.80 -10.06
N ASP A 336 -11.94 -16.74 -9.35
CA ASP A 336 -10.58 -16.85 -9.90
C ASP A 336 -10.30 -15.84 -11.04
N ARG A 337 -10.96 -14.69 -11.02
CA ARG A 337 -11.11 -13.81 -12.20
C ARG A 337 -10.52 -12.42 -11.98
N TRP A 338 -9.81 -11.94 -12.99
CA TRP A 338 -9.43 -10.54 -13.11
C TRP A 338 -10.50 -9.74 -13.84
N ILE A 339 -10.85 -8.58 -13.27
CA ILE A 339 -11.87 -7.67 -13.77
C ILE A 339 -11.20 -6.32 -13.98
N SER A 340 -11.27 -5.81 -15.21
CA SER A 340 -10.80 -4.45 -15.50
C SER A 340 -11.79 -3.45 -14.94
N MET A 341 -11.30 -2.50 -14.17
CA MET A 341 -12.07 -1.34 -13.71
C MET A 341 -11.83 -0.11 -14.59
N GLY A 342 -11.20 -0.32 -15.76
CA GLY A 342 -10.80 0.73 -16.69
C GLY A 342 -9.46 1.37 -16.32
N ARG A 343 -9.30 2.64 -16.70
CA ARG A 343 -8.14 3.47 -16.40
C ARG A 343 -8.57 4.80 -15.81
N LEU A 344 -7.69 5.42 -15.02
CA LEU A 344 -8.01 6.66 -14.28
C LEU A 344 -7.84 7.96 -15.11
N PHE A 345 -7.45 7.81 -16.38
CA PHE A 345 -7.26 8.90 -17.34
C PHE A 345 -8.17 8.71 -18.54
N THR A 346 -8.66 9.79 -19.13
CA THR A 346 -9.50 9.75 -20.33
C THR A 346 -8.70 9.93 -21.63
N HIS A 347 -7.51 10.54 -21.55
CA HIS A 347 -6.66 10.85 -22.70
C HIS A 347 -5.23 10.38 -22.48
N PRO A 348 -4.47 10.01 -23.52
CA PRO A 348 -4.90 9.89 -24.92
C PRO A 348 -5.66 8.55 -25.12
N PRO A 349 -6.29 8.32 -26.29
CA PRO A 349 -6.84 7.01 -26.64
C PRO A 349 -5.80 5.90 -26.48
N LEU A 350 -6.26 4.69 -26.13
CA LEU A 350 -5.40 3.52 -26.04
C LEU A 350 -4.82 3.17 -27.41
N THR A 351 -3.56 2.78 -27.43
CA THR A 351 -2.86 2.32 -28.62
C THR A 351 -1.69 1.41 -28.24
N ASP A 352 -1.42 0.43 -29.08
CA ASP A 352 -0.26 -0.46 -28.98
C ASP A 352 0.94 0.01 -29.81
N LYS A 353 0.77 1.11 -30.57
CA LYS A 353 1.79 1.70 -31.45
C LYS A 353 2.90 2.43 -30.69
N VAL A 354 2.63 2.86 -29.46
CA VAL A 354 3.60 3.45 -28.55
C VAL A 354 3.62 2.68 -27.24
N GLN A 355 4.73 2.75 -26.52
CA GLN A 355 4.83 2.13 -25.21
C GLN A 355 4.12 2.98 -24.14
N HIS A 356 4.25 4.31 -24.23
CA HIS A 356 3.77 5.23 -23.21
C HIS A 356 2.85 6.32 -23.82
N PRO A 357 1.84 6.80 -23.07
CA PRO A 357 1.11 8.01 -23.42
C PRO A 357 2.02 9.18 -23.79
N TYR A 358 1.68 9.87 -24.87
CA TYR A 358 2.36 11.07 -25.38
C TYR A 358 3.84 10.88 -25.78
N GLU A 359 4.29 9.63 -25.95
CA GLU A 359 5.68 9.32 -26.32
C GLU A 359 6.08 9.97 -27.65
N GLN A 360 5.19 9.96 -28.65
CA GLN A 360 5.47 10.50 -29.98
C GLN A 360 5.62 12.03 -29.93
N GLU A 361 4.71 12.71 -29.23
CA GLU A 361 4.70 14.15 -29.04
C GLU A 361 5.94 14.63 -28.29
N VAL A 362 6.40 13.87 -27.30
CA VAL A 362 7.68 14.13 -26.61
C VAL A 362 8.87 13.99 -27.56
N ARG A 363 8.91 12.94 -28.39
CA ARG A 363 9.99 12.76 -29.39
C ARG A 363 10.03 13.93 -30.38
N GLU A 364 8.88 14.33 -30.90
CA GLU A 364 8.75 15.44 -31.86
C GLU A 364 9.20 16.77 -31.24
N LEU A 365 8.78 17.06 -30.00
CA LEU A 365 9.19 18.26 -29.29
C LEU A 365 10.71 18.27 -29.03
N ASN A 366 11.27 17.14 -28.58
CA ASN A 366 12.71 17.01 -28.36
C ASN A 366 13.49 17.24 -29.66
N ALA A 367 13.03 16.67 -30.78
CA ALA A 367 13.68 16.83 -32.08
C ALA A 367 13.55 18.26 -32.65
N ALA A 368 12.36 18.86 -32.58
CA ALA A 368 12.08 20.17 -33.17
C ALA A 368 12.65 21.34 -32.37
N GLN A 369 12.76 21.20 -31.04
CA GLN A 369 13.08 22.32 -30.16
C GLN A 369 14.27 22.05 -29.23
N GLY A 370 15.01 20.97 -29.44
CA GLY A 370 16.16 20.59 -28.61
C GLY A 370 15.78 20.38 -27.14
N ALA A 371 14.51 20.01 -26.87
CA ALA A 371 14.09 19.66 -25.52
C ALA A 371 14.73 18.33 -25.09
N ASN A 372 14.94 18.17 -23.78
CA ASN A 372 15.49 16.95 -23.17
C ASN A 372 14.48 16.29 -22.24
N ILE A 373 13.23 16.19 -22.70
CA ILE A 373 12.16 15.57 -21.91
C ILE A 373 12.33 14.05 -21.97
N VAL A 374 12.29 13.40 -20.81
CA VAL A 374 12.34 11.94 -20.76
C VAL A 374 11.13 11.38 -21.49
N ILE A 375 11.37 10.46 -22.42
CA ILE A 375 10.34 9.98 -23.35
C ILE A 375 9.06 9.43 -22.71
N ASN A 376 9.20 8.81 -21.54
CA ASN A 376 8.09 8.25 -20.78
C ASN A 376 7.67 9.10 -19.59
N GLN A 377 8.04 10.39 -19.56
CA GLN A 377 7.72 11.32 -18.47
C GLN A 377 6.21 11.36 -18.20
N TRP A 378 5.39 11.38 -19.25
CA TRP A 378 3.94 11.51 -19.17
C TRP A 378 3.18 10.18 -19.10
N GLY A 379 3.89 9.07 -18.90
CA GLY A 379 3.23 7.79 -18.60
C GLY A 379 2.36 7.89 -17.34
N GLN A 380 1.19 7.29 -17.38
CA GLN A 380 0.10 7.49 -16.43
C GLN A 380 0.14 6.42 -15.33
N ARG A 381 0.13 6.87 -14.08
CA ARG A 381 0.26 6.05 -12.86
C ARG A 381 -1.03 6.02 -12.08
N VAL A 382 -1.33 4.87 -11.48
CA VAL A 382 -2.09 4.81 -10.22
C VAL A 382 -1.02 4.81 -9.14
N ALA A 383 -0.77 5.96 -8.52
CA ALA A 383 0.43 6.20 -7.72
C ALA A 383 0.29 5.73 -6.27
N SER A 384 -0.94 5.67 -5.74
CA SER A 384 -1.21 5.22 -4.37
C SER A 384 -2.61 4.63 -4.24
N MET A 385 -2.79 3.76 -3.24
CA MET A 385 -4.05 3.12 -2.86
C MET A 385 -4.13 3.05 -1.34
N ILE A 386 -5.15 3.66 -0.72
CA ILE A 386 -5.31 3.72 0.73
C ILE A 386 -6.77 3.46 1.13
N PRO A 387 -7.07 2.46 1.96
CA PRO A 387 -8.41 2.28 2.51
C PRO A 387 -8.71 3.41 3.52
N LEU A 388 -9.83 4.10 3.34
CA LEU A 388 -10.29 5.16 4.24
C LEU A 388 -11.81 5.04 4.41
N ALA A 389 -12.26 4.78 5.64
CA ALA A 389 -13.66 4.57 5.95
C ALA A 389 -14.30 3.55 4.98
N ASP A 390 -15.32 3.94 4.21
CA ASP A 390 -16.03 3.06 3.28
C ASP A 390 -15.39 2.97 1.89
N ALA A 391 -14.28 3.67 1.65
CA ALA A 391 -13.72 3.87 0.32
C ALA A 391 -12.26 3.42 0.19
N LEU A 392 -11.82 3.29 -1.06
CA LEU A 392 -10.43 3.20 -1.44
C LEU A 392 -10.03 4.53 -2.08
N ILE A 393 -9.06 5.22 -1.49
CA ILE A 393 -8.52 6.47 -2.02
C ILE A 393 -7.35 6.14 -2.94
N LEU A 394 -7.47 6.59 -4.18
CA LEU A 394 -6.49 6.42 -5.24
C LEU A 394 -5.84 7.77 -5.55
N SER A 395 -4.61 7.77 -6.03
CA SER A 395 -4.03 8.95 -6.68
C SER A 395 -3.46 8.66 -8.05
N THR A 396 -3.37 9.70 -8.88
CA THR A 396 -2.73 9.65 -10.19
C THR A 396 -1.43 10.43 -10.22
N SER A 397 -0.50 10.01 -11.07
CA SER A 397 0.76 10.71 -11.31
C SER A 397 1.25 10.49 -12.74
N ALA A 398 2.09 11.39 -13.23
CA ALA A 398 3.01 11.10 -14.31
C ALA A 398 4.12 10.17 -13.77
N LYS A 399 5.09 9.76 -14.59
CA LYS A 399 6.22 8.93 -14.13
C LYS A 399 6.87 9.48 -12.85
N TRP A 400 6.98 10.80 -12.75
CA TRP A 400 7.40 11.51 -11.55
C TRP A 400 6.65 12.84 -11.48
N PRO A 401 6.25 13.35 -10.30
CA PRO A 401 5.61 14.65 -10.21
C PRO A 401 6.54 15.74 -10.75
N CYS A 402 5.96 16.64 -11.54
CA CYS A 402 6.65 17.54 -12.43
C CYS A 402 5.78 18.77 -12.69
N ALA A 403 6.41 19.86 -13.11
CA ALA A 403 5.68 20.99 -13.66
C ALA A 403 5.15 20.64 -15.06
N ARG A 404 4.05 21.28 -15.46
CA ARG A 404 3.55 21.22 -16.84
C ARG A 404 4.63 21.66 -17.83
N GLU A 405 4.73 20.95 -18.95
CA GLU A 405 5.51 21.39 -20.11
C GLU A 405 4.58 22.17 -21.06
N PRO A 406 4.62 23.51 -21.06
CA PRO A 406 3.68 24.32 -21.83
C PRO A 406 3.82 24.14 -23.35
N ARG A 407 4.94 23.60 -23.83
CA ARG A 407 5.17 23.34 -25.26
C ARG A 407 4.47 22.07 -25.76
N LEU A 408 4.07 21.16 -24.86
CA LEU A 408 3.25 20.00 -25.20
C LEU A 408 1.77 20.40 -25.23
N THR A 409 1.33 20.95 -26.36
CA THR A 409 -0.05 21.45 -26.53
C THR A 409 -1.12 20.37 -26.45
N CYS A 410 -0.74 19.08 -26.60
CA CYS A 410 -1.62 17.94 -26.36
C CYS A 410 -2.05 17.80 -24.89
N LEU A 411 -1.26 18.33 -23.95
CA LEU A 411 -1.60 18.39 -22.52
C LEU A 411 -2.44 19.65 -22.26
N THR A 412 -3.69 19.63 -22.70
CA THR A 412 -4.68 20.67 -22.36
C THR A 412 -4.91 20.76 -20.85
N ASP A 413 -5.57 21.82 -20.37
CA ASP A 413 -5.84 21.99 -18.93
C ASP A 413 -6.60 20.79 -18.36
N ALA A 414 -7.67 20.37 -19.06
CA ALA A 414 -8.48 19.22 -18.66
C ALA A 414 -7.67 17.91 -18.61
N VAL A 415 -6.74 17.69 -19.55
CA VAL A 415 -5.86 16.51 -19.56
C VAL A 415 -4.83 16.59 -18.45
N TYR A 416 -4.23 17.76 -18.25
CA TYR A 416 -3.23 17.99 -17.23
C TYR A 416 -3.81 17.82 -15.82
N GLU A 417 -5.05 18.26 -15.59
CA GLU A 417 -5.76 18.11 -14.31
C GLU A 417 -6.07 16.65 -13.95
N GLU A 418 -6.02 15.70 -14.89
CA GLU A 418 -6.12 14.27 -14.57
C GLU A 418 -4.85 13.75 -13.87
N TYR A 419 -3.72 14.43 -14.02
CA TYR A 419 -2.49 14.15 -13.29
C TYR A 419 -2.51 14.82 -11.91
N GLY A 420 -2.03 14.12 -10.87
CA GLY A 420 -2.09 14.63 -9.50
C GLY A 420 -3.52 14.65 -8.93
N GLN A 421 -4.43 13.90 -9.55
CA GLN A 421 -5.80 13.74 -9.09
C GLN A 421 -5.86 12.78 -7.92
N VAL A 422 -6.71 13.08 -6.93
CA VAL A 422 -7.13 12.12 -5.90
C VAL A 422 -8.54 11.66 -6.20
N ILE A 423 -8.77 10.34 -6.19
CA ILE A 423 -10.01 9.70 -6.60
C ILE A 423 -10.49 8.81 -5.46
N ARG A 424 -11.75 8.99 -5.07
CA ARG A 424 -12.44 8.11 -4.14
C ARG A 424 -13.17 7.03 -4.93
N LEU A 425 -12.72 5.80 -4.78
CA LEU A 425 -13.41 4.61 -5.29
C LEU A 425 -14.28 4.04 -4.16
N ARG A 426 -15.56 3.79 -4.44
CA ARG A 426 -16.46 3.10 -3.51
C ARG A 426 -17.02 1.83 -4.13
N MET A 427 -16.97 0.77 -3.34
CA MET A 427 -17.75 -0.45 -3.53
C MET A 427 -18.49 -0.77 -2.23
N PRO A 428 -19.79 -1.12 -2.25
CA PRO A 428 -20.54 -1.41 -1.04
C PRO A 428 -19.95 -2.57 -0.24
N GLY A 429 -19.91 -2.46 1.09
CA GLY A 429 -19.48 -3.55 1.97
C GLY A 429 -18.01 -3.50 2.41
N ASN A 430 -17.39 -2.33 2.43
CA ASN A 430 -16.08 -2.13 3.07
C ASN A 430 -16.19 -1.11 4.20
N LEU A 431 -15.41 -1.31 5.26
CA LEU A 431 -15.21 -0.34 6.32
C LEU A 431 -13.77 -0.45 6.85
N ALA A 432 -13.03 0.65 6.83
CA ALA A 432 -11.68 0.75 7.34
C ALA A 432 -11.63 1.73 8.52
N ALA A 433 -10.87 1.38 9.56
CA ALA A 433 -10.65 2.22 10.73
C ALA A 433 -9.27 1.95 11.34
N THR A 434 -8.65 2.98 11.91
CA THR A 434 -7.40 2.80 12.65
C THR A 434 -7.69 2.38 14.09
N ILE A 435 -7.08 1.27 14.52
CA ILE A 435 -7.16 0.85 15.93
C ILE A 435 -6.27 1.72 16.80
N GLN A 436 -6.61 1.87 18.07
CA GLN A 436 -5.72 2.49 19.05
C GLN A 436 -4.74 1.44 19.57
N PRO A 437 -3.41 1.66 19.44
CA PRO A 437 -2.42 0.76 20.03
C PRO A 437 -2.61 0.65 21.54
N LYS A 438 -2.46 -0.56 22.07
CA LYS A 438 -2.56 -0.85 23.49
C LYS A 438 -1.68 -2.05 23.83
N ALA A 439 -1.10 -2.04 25.03
CA ALA A 439 -0.42 -3.20 25.57
C ALA A 439 -1.42 -4.31 25.97
N GLY A 440 -1.12 -5.55 25.54
CA GLY A 440 -1.93 -6.73 25.85
C GLY A 440 -3.22 -6.83 25.04
N PRO A 441 -4.16 -7.71 25.45
CA PRO A 441 -5.35 -8.01 24.68
C PRO A 441 -6.28 -6.81 24.48
N THR A 442 -6.81 -6.67 23.27
CA THR A 442 -7.91 -5.75 22.93
C THR A 442 -9.06 -6.51 22.29
N ARG A 443 -10.30 -6.11 22.59
CA ARG A 443 -11.52 -6.70 22.03
C ARG A 443 -11.96 -5.89 20.83
N LEU A 444 -11.92 -6.50 19.66
CA LEU A 444 -12.50 -5.95 18.42
C LEU A 444 -13.86 -6.60 18.18
N THR A 445 -14.87 -5.77 17.90
CA THR A 445 -16.22 -6.23 17.56
C THR A 445 -16.64 -5.68 16.21
N PHE A 446 -17.13 -6.57 15.37
CA PHE A 446 -17.52 -6.34 13.99
C PHE A 446 -18.99 -6.68 13.86
N ALA A 447 -19.82 -5.70 13.55
CA ALA A 447 -21.26 -5.88 13.45
C ALA A 447 -21.75 -5.55 12.04
N VAL A 448 -22.62 -6.40 11.52
CA VAL A 448 -23.42 -6.17 10.31
C VAL A 448 -24.87 -6.23 10.74
N ALA A 449 -25.60 -5.19 10.40
CA ALA A 449 -27.04 -5.10 10.50
C ALA A 449 -27.63 -4.93 9.11
N THR A 450 -28.94 -5.08 8.98
CA THR A 450 -29.68 -4.98 7.71
C THR A 450 -29.43 -3.69 6.91
N ASP A 451 -28.98 -2.61 7.53
CA ASP A 451 -28.78 -1.30 6.89
C ASP A 451 -27.41 -0.67 7.20
N GLY A 452 -26.46 -1.43 7.77
CA GLY A 452 -25.16 -0.89 8.14
C GLY A 452 -24.16 -1.89 8.69
N MET A 453 -22.92 -1.44 8.85
CA MET A 453 -21.86 -2.18 9.53
C MET A 453 -21.04 -1.26 10.43
N ALA A 454 -20.43 -1.84 11.47
CA ALA A 454 -19.67 -1.11 12.48
C ALA A 454 -18.44 -1.87 12.94
N ILE A 455 -17.40 -1.12 13.34
CA ILE A 455 -16.20 -1.60 14.03
C ILE A 455 -16.15 -0.95 15.41
N GLN A 456 -15.91 -1.74 16.45
CA GLN A 456 -15.67 -1.28 17.81
C GLN A 456 -14.39 -1.87 18.37
N GLN A 457 -13.70 -1.13 19.22
CA GLN A 457 -12.55 -1.57 20.01
C GLN A 457 -12.83 -1.32 21.48
N ASP A 458 -12.76 -2.36 22.31
CA ASP A 458 -12.98 -2.31 23.75
C ASP A 458 -14.30 -1.59 24.13
N GLY A 459 -15.35 -1.80 23.31
CA GLY A 459 -16.67 -1.18 23.46
C GLY A 459 -16.81 0.25 22.92
N LYS A 460 -15.72 0.86 22.44
CA LYS A 460 -15.73 2.17 21.79
C LYS A 460 -15.95 2.01 20.29
N LEU A 461 -16.91 2.75 19.75
CA LEU A 461 -17.14 2.85 18.30
C LEU A 461 -15.92 3.47 17.60
N LEU A 462 -15.38 2.77 16.61
CA LEU A 462 -14.31 3.28 15.75
C LEU A 462 -14.86 3.83 14.43
N ALA A 463 -15.72 3.07 13.75
CA ALA A 463 -16.29 3.49 12.48
C ALA A 463 -17.64 2.80 12.21
N THR A 464 -18.43 3.43 11.33
CA THR A 464 -19.68 2.88 10.80
C THR A 464 -19.86 3.25 9.34
N THR A 465 -20.61 2.45 8.60
CA THR A 465 -21.12 2.83 7.28
C THR A 465 -22.50 2.22 7.02
N ARG A 466 -23.24 2.80 6.07
CA ARG A 466 -24.55 2.30 5.62
C ARG A 466 -24.38 1.20 4.58
N LEU A 467 -25.25 0.20 4.63
CA LEU A 467 -25.32 -0.87 3.64
C LEU A 467 -26.70 -0.91 2.99
N ASP A 468 -26.75 -1.37 1.73
CA ASP A 468 -28.01 -1.73 1.08
C ASP A 468 -28.52 -3.05 1.68
N ALA A 469 -29.81 -3.10 2.04
CA ALA A 469 -30.43 -4.30 2.61
C ALA A 469 -30.29 -5.55 1.72
N LYS A 470 -30.19 -5.37 0.39
CA LYS A 470 -29.94 -6.46 -0.55
C LYS A 470 -28.56 -7.09 -0.35
N LEU A 471 -27.54 -6.30 -0.01
CA LEU A 471 -26.20 -6.79 0.26
C LEU A 471 -26.19 -7.69 1.50
N THR A 472 -26.94 -7.31 2.53
CA THR A 472 -26.95 -8.01 3.82
C THR A 472 -27.85 -9.24 3.82
N ALA A 473 -28.91 -9.25 3.01
CA ALA A 473 -29.83 -10.39 2.90
C ALA A 473 -29.14 -11.69 2.45
N ASP A 474 -28.06 -11.57 1.69
CA ASP A 474 -27.27 -12.68 1.17
C ASP A 474 -26.15 -13.17 2.10
N ILE A 475 -25.99 -12.55 3.28
CA ILE A 475 -24.97 -12.94 4.25
C ILE A 475 -25.48 -14.15 5.04
N GLN A 476 -25.09 -15.34 4.59
CA GLN A 476 -25.44 -16.63 5.17
C GLN A 476 -24.15 -17.31 5.65
N PRO A 477 -23.62 -16.94 6.84
CA PRO A 477 -22.36 -17.47 7.32
C PRO A 477 -22.47 -18.98 7.61
N ALA A 478 -21.55 -19.77 7.07
CA ALA A 478 -21.56 -21.23 7.20
C ALA A 478 -20.32 -21.74 7.93
N SER A 479 -19.15 -21.18 7.64
CA SER A 479 -17.89 -21.48 8.32
C SER A 479 -17.09 -20.20 8.57
N ILE A 480 -16.20 -20.28 9.55
CA ILE A 480 -15.27 -19.21 9.89
C ILE A 480 -13.87 -19.80 10.03
N THR A 481 -12.91 -19.17 9.36
CA THR A 481 -11.49 -19.40 9.55
C THR A 481 -10.96 -18.28 10.42
N TRP A 482 -10.29 -18.63 11.51
CA TRP A 482 -9.72 -17.67 12.46
C TRP A 482 -8.22 -17.51 12.21
N ALA A 483 -7.69 -16.31 12.44
CA ALA A 483 -6.26 -16.00 12.33
C ALA A 483 -5.64 -16.24 10.92
N HIS A 484 -6.47 -16.45 9.90
CA HIS A 484 -6.06 -16.66 8.51
C HIS A 484 -7.14 -16.12 7.56
N GLY A 485 -6.73 -15.72 6.36
CA GLY A 485 -7.60 -15.09 5.36
C GLY A 485 -6.83 -14.25 4.36
N VAL A 486 -7.53 -13.41 3.60
CA VAL A 486 -6.97 -12.58 2.53
C VAL A 486 -5.77 -11.70 2.93
N PHE A 487 -5.74 -11.18 4.17
CA PHE A 487 -4.64 -10.35 4.68
C PHE A 487 -3.43 -11.18 5.14
N GLY A 488 -3.51 -12.50 4.96
CA GLY A 488 -2.55 -13.50 5.39
C GLY A 488 -2.65 -13.88 6.87
N PRO A 489 -1.73 -14.72 7.38
CA PRO A 489 -1.80 -15.26 8.73
C PRO A 489 -1.61 -14.16 9.79
N LEU A 490 -2.33 -14.30 10.91
CA LEU A 490 -2.21 -13.42 12.08
C LEU A 490 -0.80 -13.51 12.69
N GLN A 491 -0.17 -12.36 12.93
CA GLN A 491 1.01 -12.25 13.78
C GLN A 491 0.58 -11.69 15.14
N GLY A 492 0.09 -12.59 15.98
CA GLY A 492 -0.51 -12.28 17.27
C GLY A 492 -1.21 -13.52 17.83
N LYS A 493 -1.89 -13.36 18.96
CA LYS A 493 -2.58 -14.45 19.63
C LYS A 493 -4.06 -14.11 19.80
N LEU A 494 -4.93 -14.98 19.31
CA LEU A 494 -6.35 -14.95 19.67
C LEU A 494 -6.52 -15.46 21.11
N VAL A 495 -7.13 -14.64 21.96
CA VAL A 495 -7.41 -14.95 23.36
C VAL A 495 -8.82 -15.53 23.50
N SER A 496 -9.80 -14.88 22.88
CA SER A 496 -11.17 -15.36 22.80
C SER A 496 -11.81 -14.95 21.47
N LYS A 497 -12.78 -15.73 21.00
CA LYS A 497 -13.41 -15.55 19.69
C LYS A 497 -14.88 -15.98 19.75
N SER A 498 -15.76 -15.24 19.09
CA SER A 498 -17.19 -15.59 18.98
C SER A 498 -17.79 -15.02 17.71
N VAL A 499 -18.81 -15.70 17.19
CA VAL A 499 -19.57 -15.29 16.02
C VAL A 499 -21.06 -15.56 16.24
N ARG A 500 -21.92 -14.65 15.82
CA ARG A 500 -23.38 -14.73 15.88
C ARG A 500 -23.98 -14.31 14.53
N PRO A 501 -24.89 -15.09 13.92
CA PRO A 501 -25.27 -16.45 14.31
C PRO A 501 -24.06 -17.39 14.30
N ALA A 502 -24.12 -18.48 15.07
CA ALA A 502 -23.03 -19.45 15.11
C ALA A 502 -22.82 -20.05 13.70
N CYS A 503 -21.57 -20.02 13.21
CA CYS A 503 -21.18 -20.81 12.05
C CYS A 503 -21.13 -22.31 12.43
N GLY A 504 -21.20 -23.20 11.43
CA GLY A 504 -20.83 -24.60 11.62
C GLY A 504 -19.36 -24.75 12.04
N ALA A 505 -18.92 -25.98 12.34
CA ALA A 505 -17.58 -26.28 12.87
C ALA A 505 -16.46 -25.51 12.16
N ASP A 506 -15.43 -25.08 12.92
CA ASP A 506 -14.24 -24.36 12.44
C ASP A 506 -13.72 -25.05 11.16
N ALA A 507 -13.59 -24.29 10.06
CA ALA A 507 -12.96 -24.82 8.85
C ALA A 507 -11.47 -25.09 9.14
N PRO A 508 -10.91 -26.21 8.67
CA PRO A 508 -9.53 -26.60 8.95
C PRO A 508 -8.49 -25.59 8.48
#